data_AF-A0A661P134-F1
#
_entry.id   AF-A0A661P134-F1
#
_cell.length_a   1.000
_cell.length_b   1.000
_cell.length_c   1.000
_cell.angle_alpha   90.00
_cell.angle_beta   90.00
_cell.angle_gamma   90.00
#
_symmetry.space_group_name_H-M   'P 1'
#
loop_
_entity.id
_entity.type
_entity.pdbx_description
1 polymer ?
#
loop_
_entity_poly.entity_id
_entity_poly.type
_entity_poly.pdbx_seq_one_letter_code
_entity_poly.pdbx_strand_id
1 'polypeptide(L)'
;MKTSRIFLVSWLLALAGGGCLATAPINPQAAEHNLAGARALARGELHRAEVCLRLSLEYNPCFADALHNLALVELARGRLELAERREREALECRPELVQAVNGLGVVNWKRGRIELARDFFQRALKMDPGYLDARRNLVVVALESGDPATARRQLERLRLLAPHDEWVERVASLLAARHPLAGDRKGERKGEGR
;
A
#
# COMPACT_ATOMS: atom_id res chain seq x y z
N MET A 1 48.17 27.64 -31.26
CA MET A 1 48.10 26.43 -30.40
C MET A 1 47.27 26.81 -29.18
N LYS A 2 45.97 26.44 -29.16
CA LYS A 2 45.34 25.49 -28.21
C LYS A 2 45.60 25.89 -26.74
N THR A 3 44.63 26.27 -25.90
CA THR A 3 43.25 25.79 -25.72
C THR A 3 42.48 26.70 -24.74
N SER A 4 41.30 27.21 -25.13
CA SER A 4 40.30 27.73 -24.19
C SER A 4 39.32 26.61 -23.82
N ARG A 5 39.13 26.42 -22.52
CA ARG A 5 38.12 25.54 -21.91
C ARG A 5 36.75 26.22 -21.97
N ILE A 6 35.74 25.58 -22.57
CA ILE A 6 34.33 25.97 -22.44
C ILE A 6 33.53 24.69 -22.14
N PHE A 7 32.78 24.75 -21.04
CA PHE A 7 31.84 23.75 -20.56
C PHE A 7 30.69 23.57 -21.56
N LEU A 8 30.33 22.33 -21.89
CA LEU A 8 29.05 22.02 -22.56
C LEU A 8 28.25 21.08 -21.66
N VAL A 9 27.42 21.69 -20.82
CA VAL A 9 26.20 21.08 -20.30
C VAL A 9 25.17 21.23 -21.41
N SER A 10 24.88 20.16 -22.15
CA SER A 10 23.82 20.18 -23.16
C SER A 10 22.52 19.68 -22.52
N TRP A 11 21.66 20.63 -22.17
CA TRP A 11 20.22 20.41 -22.14
C TRP A 11 19.73 20.48 -23.59
N LEU A 12 19.07 19.44 -24.08
CA LEU A 12 18.29 19.51 -25.32
C LEU A 12 16.82 19.22 -25.03
N LEU A 13 16.04 20.20 -25.46
CA LEU A 13 14.61 20.37 -25.27
C LEU A 13 13.75 19.31 -25.94
N ALA A 14 12.54 19.23 -25.38
CA ALA A 14 11.33 18.62 -25.89
C ALA A 14 11.04 18.83 -27.39
N LEU A 15 10.45 17.79 -28.01
CA LEU A 15 9.48 17.95 -29.08
C LEU A 15 8.22 17.15 -28.74
N ALA A 16 7.09 17.84 -28.81
CA ALA A 16 5.76 17.29 -28.70
C ALA A 16 5.44 16.45 -29.93
N GLY A 17 4.87 15.27 -29.70
CA GLY A 17 4.23 14.44 -30.70
C GLY A 17 3.33 13.46 -29.98
N GLY A 18 2.01 13.67 -30.09
CA GLY A 18 1.01 12.74 -29.60
C GLY A 18 1.22 11.37 -30.25
N GLY A 19 1.85 10.48 -29.51
CA GLY A 19 2.04 9.09 -29.84
C GLY A 19 1.81 8.33 -28.54
N CYS A 20 0.92 7.35 -28.59
CA CYS A 20 0.74 6.34 -27.56
C CYS A 20 2.08 6.08 -26.86
N LEU A 21 2.20 6.44 -25.57
CA LEU A 21 3.35 6.05 -24.77
C LEU A 21 3.29 4.53 -24.69
N ALA A 22 3.85 3.87 -25.70
CA ALA A 22 4.30 2.51 -25.59
C ALA A 22 5.32 2.56 -24.47
N THR A 23 4.87 2.27 -23.25
CA THR A 23 5.72 2.14 -22.08
C THR A 23 6.84 1.20 -22.51
N ALA A 24 8.07 1.71 -22.57
CA ALA A 24 9.22 0.89 -22.96
C ALA A 24 9.15 -0.41 -22.14
N PRO A 25 9.31 -1.58 -22.78
CA PRO A 25 9.15 -2.85 -22.08
C PRO A 25 10.12 -2.87 -20.91
N ILE A 26 9.61 -3.28 -19.73
CA ILE A 26 10.42 -3.39 -18.52
C ILE A 26 11.61 -4.30 -18.82
N ASN A 27 12.80 -3.88 -18.40
CA ASN A 27 14.01 -4.68 -18.51
C ASN A 27 13.74 -6.10 -17.92
N PRO A 28 13.92 -7.19 -18.68
CA PRO A 28 13.58 -8.54 -18.22
C PRO A 28 14.31 -8.94 -16.94
N GLN A 29 15.58 -8.55 -16.79
CA GLN A 29 16.37 -8.80 -15.60
C GLN A 29 15.80 -8.02 -14.40
N ALA A 30 15.36 -6.78 -14.61
CA ALA A 30 14.65 -6.03 -13.57
C ALA A 30 13.39 -6.79 -13.11
N ALA A 31 12.56 -7.25 -14.04
CA ALA A 31 11.35 -8.02 -13.73
C ALA A 31 11.63 -9.33 -13.00
N GLU A 32 12.65 -10.09 -13.43
CA GLU A 32 13.05 -11.35 -12.81
C GLU A 32 13.52 -11.14 -11.36
N HIS A 33 14.38 -10.15 -11.14
CA HIS A 33 14.87 -9.82 -9.81
C HIS A 33 13.77 -9.29 -8.89
N ASN A 34 12.82 -8.50 -9.40
CA ASN A 34 11.66 -8.07 -8.63
C ASN A 34 10.80 -9.27 -8.19
N LEU A 35 10.54 -10.21 -9.11
CA LEU A 35 9.79 -11.43 -8.79
C LEU A 35 10.51 -12.30 -7.76
N ALA A 36 11.83 -12.46 -7.87
CA ALA A 36 12.65 -13.16 -6.88
C ALA A 36 12.59 -12.46 -5.50
N GLY A 37 12.64 -11.12 -5.49
CA GLY A 37 12.49 -10.31 -4.29
C GLY A 37 11.13 -10.47 -3.61
N ALA A 38 10.04 -10.42 -4.40
CA ALA A 38 8.69 -10.63 -3.91
C ALA A 38 8.48 -12.04 -3.32
N ARG A 39 9.04 -13.07 -3.97
CA ARG A 39 9.02 -14.45 -3.44
C ARG A 39 9.80 -14.58 -2.12
N ALA A 40 10.95 -13.92 -2.01
CA ALA A 40 11.73 -13.90 -0.78
C ALA A 40 10.97 -13.17 0.35
N LEU A 41 10.30 -12.06 0.05
CA LEU A 41 9.40 -11.37 1.00
C LEU A 41 8.29 -12.28 1.52
N ALA A 42 7.62 -13.01 0.63
CA ALA A 42 6.55 -13.95 1.00
C ALA A 42 7.05 -15.07 1.94
N ARG A 43 8.35 -15.42 1.88
CA ARG A 43 9.00 -16.38 2.80
C ARG A 43 9.61 -15.74 4.05
N GLY A 44 9.53 -14.41 4.21
CA GLY A 44 10.17 -13.69 5.31
C GLY A 44 11.70 -13.58 5.19
N GLU A 45 12.28 -13.91 4.03
CA GLU A 45 13.73 -13.86 3.77
C GLU A 45 14.18 -12.41 3.48
N LEU A 46 14.05 -11.51 4.47
CA LEU A 46 14.18 -10.06 4.27
C LEU A 46 15.52 -9.63 3.65
N HIS A 47 16.62 -10.28 4.03
CA HIS A 47 17.93 -9.98 3.44
C HIS A 47 17.98 -10.37 1.95
N ARG A 48 17.50 -11.57 1.60
CA ARG A 48 17.46 -12.02 0.20
C ARG A 48 16.53 -11.14 -0.63
N ALA A 49 15.38 -10.77 -0.08
CA ALA A 49 14.45 -9.85 -0.72
C ALA A 49 15.13 -8.52 -1.07
N GLU A 50 15.80 -7.89 -0.10
CA GLU A 50 16.53 -6.64 -0.33
C GLU A 50 17.57 -6.76 -1.45
N VAL A 51 18.38 -7.82 -1.43
CA VAL A 51 19.41 -8.04 -2.45
C VAL A 51 18.80 -8.14 -3.84
N CYS A 52 17.77 -8.99 -4.01
CA CYS A 52 17.09 -9.13 -5.29
C CYS A 52 16.42 -7.82 -5.74
N LEU A 53 15.77 -7.09 -4.84
CA LEU A 53 15.09 -5.84 -5.18
C LEU A 53 16.08 -4.72 -5.54
N ARG A 54 17.24 -4.65 -4.88
CA ARG A 54 18.30 -3.72 -5.27
C ARG A 54 18.88 -4.05 -6.65
N LEU A 55 19.14 -5.32 -6.94
CA LEU A 55 19.55 -5.74 -8.29
C LEU A 55 18.49 -5.37 -9.34
N SER A 56 17.21 -5.55 -9.04
CA SER A 56 16.12 -5.12 -9.91
C SER A 56 16.21 -3.63 -10.26
N LEU A 57 16.51 -2.79 -9.26
CA LEU A 57 16.69 -1.34 -9.40
C LEU A 57 18.00 -0.94 -10.09
N GLU A 58 19.04 -1.79 -10.08
CA GLU A 58 20.23 -1.56 -10.90
C GLU A 58 19.93 -1.68 -12.39
N TYR A 59 19.06 -2.63 -12.78
CA TYR A 59 18.63 -2.79 -14.18
C TYR A 59 17.56 -1.79 -14.60
N ASN A 60 16.73 -1.34 -13.66
CA ASN A 60 15.74 -0.28 -13.88
C ASN A 60 15.55 0.55 -12.60
N PRO A 61 16.23 1.70 -12.47
CA PRO A 61 16.12 2.55 -11.29
C PRO A 61 14.71 3.07 -11.02
N CYS A 62 13.85 3.10 -12.04
CA CYS A 62 12.48 3.61 -11.93
C CYS A 62 11.44 2.49 -11.97
N PHE A 63 11.76 1.33 -11.39
CA PHE A 63 10.82 0.21 -11.31
C PHE A 63 9.95 0.30 -10.05
N ALA A 64 8.78 0.94 -10.19
CA ALA A 64 7.91 1.24 -9.06
C ALA A 64 7.49 0.02 -8.22
N ASP A 65 7.27 -1.16 -8.83
CA ASP A 65 6.93 -2.38 -8.08
C ASP A 65 8.09 -2.87 -7.21
N ALA A 66 9.33 -2.74 -7.68
CA ALA A 66 10.52 -3.09 -6.91
C ALA A 66 10.77 -2.08 -5.77
N LEU A 67 10.51 -0.80 -6.00
CA LEU A 67 10.58 0.24 -4.96
C LEU A 67 9.53 -0.01 -3.86
N HIS A 68 8.29 -0.30 -4.23
CA HIS A 68 7.23 -0.69 -3.29
C HIS A 68 7.61 -1.94 -2.49
N ASN A 69 8.08 -3.00 -3.15
CA ASN A 69 8.54 -4.21 -2.47
C ASN A 69 9.72 -3.92 -1.52
N LEU A 70 10.63 -3.02 -1.88
CA LEU A 70 11.73 -2.61 -1.00
C LEU A 70 11.18 -1.83 0.21
N ALA A 71 10.15 -1.01 0.04
CA ALA A 71 9.44 -0.37 1.14
C ALA A 71 8.85 -1.40 2.12
N LEU A 72 8.29 -2.51 1.62
CA LEU A 72 7.79 -3.61 2.46
C LEU A 72 8.92 -4.26 3.28
N VAL A 73 10.12 -4.43 2.71
CA VAL A 73 11.30 -4.91 3.45
C VAL A 73 11.64 -3.96 4.60
N GLU A 74 11.67 -2.66 4.33
CA GLU A 74 12.02 -1.65 5.34
C GLU A 74 10.94 -1.53 6.43
N LEU A 75 9.65 -1.68 6.07
CA LEU A 75 8.53 -1.79 7.01
C LEU A 75 8.68 -2.99 7.94
N ALA A 76 9.02 -4.16 7.39
CA ALA A 76 9.24 -5.38 8.18
C ALA A 76 10.41 -5.24 9.17
N ARG A 77 11.39 -4.38 8.84
CA ARG A 77 12.52 -4.04 9.72
C ARG A 77 12.26 -2.85 10.65
N GLY A 78 11.06 -2.26 10.62
CA GLY A 78 10.71 -1.09 11.43
C GLY A 78 11.38 0.23 11.00
N ARG A 79 11.99 0.28 9.81
CA ARG A 79 12.70 1.46 9.30
C ARG A 79 11.73 2.37 8.53
N LEU A 80 10.83 3.02 9.26
CA LEU A 80 9.69 3.74 8.71
C LEU A 80 10.09 4.90 7.79
N GLU A 81 11.20 5.59 8.06
CA GLU A 81 11.73 6.69 7.23
C GLU A 81 12.21 6.19 5.87
N LEU A 82 12.86 5.03 5.84
CA LEU A 82 13.31 4.41 4.60
C LEU A 82 12.11 3.92 3.79
N ALA A 83 11.15 3.26 4.44
CA ALA A 83 9.92 2.81 3.80
C ALA A 83 9.17 3.98 3.13
N GLU A 84 8.98 5.10 3.85
CA GLU A 84 8.33 6.28 3.27
C GLU A 84 9.04 6.80 2.02
N ARG A 85 10.37 6.87 2.06
CA ARG A 85 11.16 7.31 0.91
C ARG A 85 10.95 6.39 -0.29
N ARG A 86 10.99 5.08 -0.08
CA ARG A 86 10.79 4.09 -1.16
C ARG A 86 9.39 4.17 -1.76
N GLU A 87 8.35 4.35 -0.96
CA GLU A 87 6.99 4.53 -1.50
C GLU A 87 6.85 5.84 -2.30
N ARG A 88 7.50 6.93 -1.85
CA ARG A 88 7.51 8.19 -2.60
C ARG A 88 8.26 8.06 -3.92
N GLU A 89 9.44 7.43 -3.92
CA GLU A 89 10.19 7.12 -5.14
C GLU A 89 9.35 6.24 -6.09
N ALA A 90 8.60 5.27 -5.57
CA ALA A 90 7.70 4.44 -6.37
C ALA A 90 6.61 5.29 -7.05
N LEU A 91 6.04 6.26 -6.34
CA LEU A 91 5.03 7.19 -6.87
C LEU A 91 5.61 8.26 -7.81
N GLU A 92 6.88 8.63 -7.67
CA GLU A 92 7.58 9.46 -8.65
C GLU A 92 7.73 8.71 -9.99
N CYS A 93 7.98 7.40 -9.92
CA CYS A 93 8.08 6.53 -11.09
C CYS A 93 6.74 6.13 -11.70
N ARG A 94 5.72 5.93 -10.85
CA ARG A 94 4.36 5.56 -11.27
C ARG A 94 3.33 6.19 -10.33
N PRO A 95 2.85 7.41 -10.64
CA PRO A 95 1.92 8.16 -9.78
C PRO A 95 0.62 7.42 -9.45
N GLU A 96 0.18 6.53 -10.33
CA GLU A 96 -1.04 5.73 -10.23
C GLU A 96 -0.85 4.39 -9.49
N LEU A 97 0.31 4.15 -8.86
CA LEU A 97 0.56 2.92 -8.10
C LEU A 97 -0.21 2.92 -6.77
N VAL A 98 -1.41 2.32 -6.77
CA VAL A 98 -2.31 2.21 -5.61
C VAL A 98 -1.62 1.58 -4.40
N GLN A 99 -0.78 0.57 -4.63
CA GLN A 99 -0.03 -0.14 -3.59
C GLN A 99 0.88 0.81 -2.80
N ALA A 100 1.53 1.76 -3.47
CA ALA A 100 2.43 2.71 -2.83
C ALA A 100 1.68 3.81 -2.07
N VAL A 101 0.53 4.26 -2.59
CA VAL A 101 -0.36 5.17 -1.84
C VAL A 101 -0.87 4.51 -0.56
N ASN A 102 -1.27 3.24 -0.63
CA ASN A 102 -1.62 2.46 0.54
C ASN A 102 -0.43 2.24 1.49
N GLY A 103 0.77 1.97 0.94
CA GLY A 103 2.01 1.83 1.70
C GLY A 103 2.35 3.07 2.53
N LEU A 104 2.17 4.28 1.97
CA LEU A 104 2.28 5.53 2.74
C LEU A 104 1.28 5.62 3.89
N GLY A 105 0.07 5.07 3.70
CA GLY A 105 -0.91 4.93 4.79
C GLY A 105 -0.40 4.02 5.90
N VAL A 106 0.14 2.84 5.56
CA VAL A 106 0.72 1.89 6.53
C VAL A 106 1.90 2.52 7.30
N VAL A 107 2.78 3.23 6.61
CA VAL A 107 3.91 3.94 7.23
C VAL A 107 3.42 4.96 8.25
N ASN A 108 2.41 5.78 7.90
CA ASN A 108 1.90 6.81 8.80
C ASN A 108 1.11 6.21 9.97
N TRP A 109 0.39 5.11 9.75
CA TRP A 109 -0.27 4.36 10.81
C TRP A 109 0.76 3.85 11.84
N LYS A 110 1.84 3.21 11.40
CA LYS A 110 2.91 2.73 12.28
C LYS A 110 3.64 3.85 13.05
N ARG A 111 3.57 5.09 12.55
CA ARG A 111 4.07 6.29 13.26
C ARG A 111 3.06 6.92 14.21
N GLY A 112 1.87 6.34 14.37
CA GLY A 112 0.78 6.90 15.17
C GLY A 112 0.08 8.10 14.53
N ARG A 113 0.36 8.41 13.26
CA ARG A 113 -0.29 9.51 12.51
C ARG A 113 -1.59 9.02 11.89
N ILE A 114 -2.56 8.70 12.75
CA ILE A 114 -3.83 8.03 12.43
C ILE A 114 -4.62 8.73 11.33
N GLU A 115 -4.82 10.05 11.45
CA GLU A 115 -5.60 10.81 10.47
C GLU A 115 -4.94 10.83 9.08
N LEU A 116 -3.62 11.01 9.04
CA LEU A 116 -2.88 10.97 7.79
C LEU A 116 -2.90 9.58 7.15
N ALA A 117 -2.83 8.52 7.96
CA ALA A 117 -2.99 7.15 7.46
C ALA A 117 -4.35 6.93 6.82
N ARG A 118 -5.43 7.39 7.48
CA ARG A 118 -6.80 7.33 6.98
C ARG A 118 -6.93 8.05 5.63
N ASP A 119 -6.35 9.24 5.48
CA ASP A 119 -6.35 10.00 4.24
C ASP A 119 -5.69 9.22 3.09
N PHE A 120 -4.53 8.61 3.34
CA PHE A 120 -3.84 7.79 2.35
C PHE A 120 -4.64 6.55 1.94
N PHE A 121 -5.23 5.82 2.90
CA PHE A 121 -6.07 4.67 2.55
C PHE A 121 -7.33 5.08 1.77
N GLN A 122 -7.96 6.20 2.13
CA GLN A 122 -9.09 6.73 1.37
C GLN A 122 -8.67 7.16 -0.04
N ARG A 123 -7.47 7.73 -0.22
CA ARG A 123 -6.92 8.05 -1.55
C ARG A 123 -6.68 6.79 -2.37
N ALA A 124 -6.13 5.73 -1.78
CA ALA A 124 -5.99 4.44 -2.46
C ALA A 124 -7.34 3.90 -2.92
N LEU A 125 -8.40 4.00 -2.10
CA LEU A 125 -9.77 3.60 -2.48
C LEU A 125 -10.45 4.53 -3.50
N LYS A 126 -10.01 5.78 -3.62
CA LYS A 126 -10.46 6.66 -4.70
C LYS A 126 -9.83 6.27 -6.03
N MET A 127 -8.59 5.79 -6.01
CA MET A 127 -7.88 5.31 -7.21
C MET A 127 -8.39 3.94 -7.65
N ASP A 128 -8.57 3.02 -6.70
CA ASP A 128 -9.15 1.70 -6.92
C ASP A 128 -10.16 1.36 -5.81
N PRO A 129 -11.46 1.52 -6.07
CA PRO A 129 -12.52 1.15 -5.12
C PRO A 129 -12.53 -0.33 -4.73
N GLY A 130 -11.92 -1.22 -5.52
CA GLY A 130 -11.80 -2.65 -5.28
C GLY A 130 -10.59 -3.04 -4.42
N TYR A 131 -9.71 -2.09 -4.08
CA TYR A 131 -8.46 -2.39 -3.41
C TYR A 131 -8.66 -2.83 -1.95
N LEU A 132 -8.68 -4.16 -1.75
CA LEU A 132 -9.06 -4.79 -0.49
C LEU A 132 -8.14 -4.42 0.67
N ASP A 133 -6.84 -4.28 0.43
CA ASP A 133 -5.87 -3.99 1.50
C ASP A 133 -6.10 -2.61 2.12
N ALA A 134 -6.43 -1.59 1.34
CA ALA A 134 -6.78 -0.29 1.89
C ALA A 134 -8.08 -0.33 2.71
N ARG A 135 -9.06 -1.16 2.34
CA ARG A 135 -10.28 -1.36 3.15
C ARG A 135 -9.95 -2.05 4.47
N ARG A 136 -9.15 -3.12 4.46
CA ARG A 136 -8.70 -3.82 5.67
C ARG A 136 -7.93 -2.87 6.59
N ASN A 137 -7.02 -2.07 6.03
CA ASN A 137 -6.26 -1.08 6.78
C ASN A 137 -7.17 0.00 7.41
N LEU A 138 -8.20 0.47 6.70
CA LEU A 138 -9.19 1.38 7.28
C LEU A 138 -10.00 0.75 8.43
N VAL A 139 -10.34 -0.55 8.34
CA VAL A 139 -10.99 -1.25 9.47
C VAL A 139 -10.07 -1.25 10.69
N VAL A 140 -8.80 -1.63 10.52
CA VAL A 140 -7.81 -1.67 11.62
C VAL A 140 -7.68 -0.29 12.27
N VAL A 141 -7.41 0.74 11.47
CA VAL A 141 -7.25 2.12 11.97
C VAL A 141 -8.54 2.63 12.62
N ALA A 142 -9.71 2.31 12.08
CA ALA A 142 -10.99 2.71 12.66
C ALA A 142 -11.24 2.04 14.02
N LEU A 143 -10.90 0.77 14.17
CA LEU A 143 -11.03 0.06 15.45
C LEU A 143 -10.09 0.64 16.52
N GLU A 144 -8.84 0.96 16.15
CA GLU A 144 -7.87 1.55 17.07
C GLU A 144 -8.23 2.98 17.48
N SER A 145 -8.79 3.76 16.55
CA SER A 145 -9.23 5.14 16.81
C SER A 145 -10.61 5.24 17.47
N GLY A 146 -11.26 4.11 17.78
CA GLY A 146 -12.57 4.09 18.42
C GLY A 146 -13.73 4.53 17.52
N ASP A 147 -13.60 4.34 16.20
CA ASP A 147 -14.63 4.59 15.19
C ASP A 147 -15.26 3.27 14.67
N PRO A 148 -16.12 2.61 15.46
CA PRO A 148 -16.76 1.36 15.06
C PRO A 148 -17.72 1.54 13.87
N ALA A 149 -18.15 2.77 13.58
CA ALA A 149 -19.05 3.05 12.46
C ALA A 149 -18.30 2.93 11.13
N THR A 150 -17.10 3.51 11.03
CA THR A 150 -16.25 3.34 9.84
C THR A 150 -15.82 1.90 9.67
N ALA A 151 -15.43 1.21 10.76
CA ALA A 151 -15.06 -0.21 10.71
C ALA A 151 -16.19 -1.07 10.11
N ARG A 152 -17.45 -0.90 10.55
CA ARG A 152 -18.60 -1.61 9.98
C ARG A 152 -18.80 -1.35 8.50
N ARG A 153 -18.81 -0.08 8.08
CA ARG A 153 -19.02 0.27 6.67
C ARG A 153 -17.98 -0.39 5.76
N GLN A 154 -16.74 -0.47 6.21
CA GLN A 154 -15.68 -1.11 5.43
C GLN A 154 -15.78 -2.63 5.44
N LEU A 155 -16.15 -3.25 6.56
CA LEU A 155 -16.41 -4.69 6.63
C LEU A 155 -17.57 -5.12 5.73
N GLU A 156 -18.66 -4.34 5.69
CA GLU A 156 -19.78 -4.59 4.76
C GLU A 156 -19.31 -4.58 3.31
N ARG A 157 -18.48 -3.60 2.93
CA ARG A 157 -17.90 -3.54 1.58
C ARG A 157 -16.95 -4.70 1.30
N LEU A 158 -16.12 -5.08 2.27
CA LEU A 158 -15.23 -6.24 2.15
C LEU A 158 -16.02 -7.54 1.96
N ARG A 159 -17.12 -7.74 2.68
CA ARG A 159 -17.97 -8.93 2.53
C ARG A 159 -18.60 -9.06 1.13
N LEU A 160 -18.93 -7.93 0.50
CA LEU A 160 -19.44 -7.91 -0.87
C LEU A 160 -18.36 -8.23 -1.90
N LEU A 161 -17.14 -7.74 -1.70
CA LEU A 161 -16.03 -7.87 -2.65
C LEU A 161 -15.25 -9.18 -2.49
N ALA A 162 -15.19 -9.71 -1.27
CA ALA A 162 -14.52 -10.95 -0.90
C ALA A 162 -15.46 -11.77 0.02
N PRO A 163 -16.49 -12.42 -0.55
CA PRO A 163 -17.37 -13.29 0.22
C PRO A 163 -16.56 -14.43 0.86
N HIS A 164 -16.92 -14.81 2.08
CA HIS A 164 -16.27 -15.89 2.86
C HIS A 164 -14.82 -15.63 3.30
N ASP A 165 -14.37 -14.37 3.32
CA ASP A 165 -13.11 -14.01 3.97
C ASP A 165 -13.22 -14.20 5.49
N GLU A 166 -12.50 -15.19 6.03
CA GLU A 166 -12.51 -15.55 7.45
C GLU A 166 -12.13 -14.37 8.35
N TRP A 167 -11.17 -13.55 7.92
CA TRP A 167 -10.73 -12.37 8.68
C TRP A 167 -11.88 -11.37 8.81
N VAL A 168 -12.63 -11.13 7.73
CA VAL A 168 -13.78 -10.21 7.73
C VAL A 168 -14.85 -10.70 8.70
N GLU A 169 -15.19 -12.00 8.66
CA GLU A 169 -16.20 -12.60 9.53
C GLU A 169 -15.80 -12.53 11.01
N ARG A 170 -14.54 -12.86 11.31
CA ARG A 170 -14.01 -12.81 12.68
C ARG A 170 -14.03 -11.40 13.24
N VAL A 171 -13.56 -10.41 12.47
CA VAL A 171 -13.52 -9.01 12.93
C VAL A 171 -14.93 -8.45 13.08
N ALA A 172 -15.86 -8.78 12.18
CA ALA A 172 -17.26 -8.37 12.29
C ALA A 172 -17.94 -8.92 13.55
N SER A 173 -17.72 -10.20 13.87
CA SER A 173 -18.24 -10.83 15.09
C SER A 173 -17.72 -10.14 16.36
N LEU A 174 -16.40 -9.91 16.45
CA LEU A 174 -15.79 -9.20 17.58
C LEU A 174 -16.33 -7.76 17.74
N LEU A 175 -16.52 -7.06 16.62
CA LEU A 175 -17.06 -5.71 16.62
C LEU A 175 -18.52 -5.67 17.09
N ALA A 176 -19.34 -6.64 16.68
CA ALA A 176 -20.73 -6.75 17.11
C ALA A 176 -20.85 -7.04 18.61
N ALA A 177 -20.02 -7.93 19.14
CA ALA A 177 -20.00 -8.26 20.57
C ALA A 177 -19.62 -7.06 21.44
N ARG A 178 -18.62 -6.27 21.03
CA ARG A 178 -18.16 -5.09 21.78
C ARG A 178 -19.06 -3.87 21.62
N HIS A 179 -19.75 -3.77 20.48
CA HIS A 179 -20.59 -2.63 20.13
C HIS A 179 -21.92 -3.11 19.52
N PRO A 180 -22.84 -3.68 20.30
CA PRO A 180 -24.12 -4.16 19.77
C PRO A 180 -24.97 -2.99 19.23
N LEU A 181 -25.71 -3.23 18.14
CA LEU A 181 -26.64 -2.23 17.60
C LEU A 181 -27.80 -2.03 18.58
N ALA A 182 -28.40 -0.85 18.58
CA ALA A 182 -29.53 -0.53 19.45
C ALA A 182 -30.74 -1.48 19.28
N GLY A 183 -30.83 -2.20 18.16
CA GLY A 183 -31.85 -3.21 17.87
C GLY A 183 -31.57 -4.61 18.46
N ASP A 184 -30.31 -4.97 18.70
CA ASP A 184 -29.92 -6.35 19.06
C ASP A 184 -30.29 -6.69 20.51
N ARG A 185 -30.32 -5.69 21.41
CA ARG A 185 -30.60 -5.88 22.84
C ARG A 185 -32.06 -6.21 23.18
N LYS A 186 -32.99 -6.09 22.22
CA LYS A 186 -34.43 -6.35 22.45
C LYS A 186 -34.78 -7.85 22.46
N GLY A 187 -33.88 -8.73 22.05
CA GLY A 187 -34.10 -10.19 22.03
C GLY A 187 -33.86 -10.91 23.36
N GLU A 188 -33.05 -10.36 24.26
CA GLU A 188 -32.55 -11.09 25.45
C GLU A 188 -33.39 -10.89 26.72
N ARG A 189 -34.33 -9.94 26.75
CA ARG A 189 -35.15 -9.63 27.95
C ARG A 189 -36.53 -10.31 28.02
N LYS A 190 -36.76 -11.42 27.31
CA LYS A 190 -38.05 -12.15 27.34
C LYS A 190 -37.99 -13.54 28.01
N GLY A 191 -37.07 -13.75 28.96
CA GLY A 191 -36.82 -15.08 29.56
C GLY A 191 -36.86 -15.19 31.09
N GLU A 192 -37.12 -14.13 31.85
CA GLU A 192 -37.18 -14.20 33.32
C GLU A 192 -38.47 -13.55 33.81
N GLY A 193 -39.46 -14.38 34.09
CA GLY A 193 -40.76 -13.93 34.60
C GLY A 193 -41.84 -14.98 34.43
N ARG A 194 -41.74 -16.07 35.17
CA ARG A 194 -42.87 -16.86 35.70
C ARG A 194 -42.37 -17.82 36.78
#